data_AF-A0AA91IN34-F1
#
_entry.id   AF-A0AA91IN34-F1
#
_cell.length_a   1.000
_cell.length_b   1.000
_cell.length_c   1.000
_cell.angle_alpha   90.00
_cell.angle_beta   90.00
_cell.angle_gamma   90.00
#
_symmetry.space_group_name_H-M   'P 1'
#
loop_
_entity.id
_entity.type
_entity.pdbx_description
1 polymer ?
#
loop_
_entity_poly.entity_id
_entity_poly.type
_entity_poly.pdbx_seq_one_letter_code
_entity_poly.pdbx_strand_id
1 'polypeptide(L)'
;MGGGATGVELSAELHNAVKQLHSYGFEGLSSEALNVTLVEAGERILPALPPRISGAAHSELTKLGVRVLTKTMVTSADKNGLNTKDGEFIPADLMVWAAGIKAPDFMKDIGGLETNRINQLVVEPTLQTTRDPNIFAIGDCASCPQPSGGFVPPRAQAAHQMASRCYANILAQLKGGNMKPYVYKDHGSLVSLSKFSTVGSLMGNLMRGSMMVEGRIARMVYISLYRMHQIALHGYIKTGLMMLVGGINRVIRPRLKLH
;
A
#
# COMPACT_ATOMS: atom_id res chain seq x y z
N MET A 1 -8.17 -10.18 -5.23
CA MET A 1 -8.50 -9.19 -6.28
C MET A 1 -7.76 -7.89 -6.02
N GLY A 2 -7.08 -7.37 -7.03
CA GLY A 2 -6.29 -6.13 -6.97
C GLY A 2 -4.78 -6.41 -7.05
N GLY A 3 -4.15 -6.03 -8.16
CA GLY A 3 -2.71 -6.16 -8.39
C GLY A 3 -1.89 -5.01 -7.81
N GLY A 4 -2.43 -4.24 -6.86
CA GLY A 4 -1.66 -3.26 -6.08
C GLY A 4 -0.71 -3.94 -5.09
N ALA A 5 0.07 -3.14 -4.36
CA ALA A 5 1.04 -3.65 -3.38
C ALA A 5 0.40 -4.65 -2.41
N THR A 6 -0.73 -4.29 -1.81
CA THR A 6 -1.46 -5.15 -0.85
C THR A 6 -1.80 -6.53 -1.42
N GLY A 7 -2.37 -6.61 -2.62
CA GLY A 7 -2.74 -7.90 -3.21
C GLY A 7 -1.53 -8.73 -3.60
N VAL A 8 -0.48 -8.10 -4.12
CA VAL A 8 0.78 -8.77 -4.47
C VAL A 8 1.48 -9.35 -3.22
N GLU A 9 1.60 -8.56 -2.15
CA GLU A 9 2.22 -9.02 -0.89
C GLU A 9 1.40 -10.14 -0.25
N LEU A 10 0.06 -10.02 -0.24
CA LEU A 10 -0.82 -11.05 0.29
C LEU A 10 -0.68 -12.37 -0.48
N SER A 11 -0.67 -12.33 -1.82
CA SER A 11 -0.49 -13.53 -2.64
C SER A 11 0.84 -14.24 -2.35
N ALA A 12 1.92 -13.48 -2.16
CA ALA A 12 3.22 -14.06 -1.81
C ALA A 12 3.24 -14.63 -0.38
N GLU A 13 2.64 -13.93 0.60
CA GLU A 13 2.62 -14.38 1.99
C GLU A 13 1.74 -15.60 2.23
N LEU A 14 0.66 -15.80 1.46
CA LEU A 14 -0.16 -17.02 1.54
C LEU A 14 0.66 -18.29 1.25
N HIS A 15 1.48 -18.28 0.19
CA HIS A 15 2.38 -19.40 -0.11
C HIS A 15 3.45 -19.60 0.98
N ASN A 16 3.99 -18.52 1.55
CA ASN A 16 4.96 -18.60 2.64
C ASN A 16 4.31 -19.16 3.93
N ALA A 17 3.05 -18.82 4.21
CA ALA A 17 2.31 -19.34 5.35
C ALA A 17 2.09 -20.85 5.22
N VAL A 18 1.62 -21.34 4.07
CA VAL A 18 1.44 -22.79 3.82
C VAL A 18 2.75 -23.56 3.95
N LYS A 19 3.84 -23.05 3.37
CA LYS A 19 5.17 -23.66 3.51
C LYS A 19 5.62 -23.75 4.97
N GLN A 20 5.26 -22.78 5.81
CA GLN A 20 5.57 -22.82 7.22
C GLN A 20 4.69 -23.81 7.98
N LEU A 21 3.38 -23.85 7.71
CA LEU A 21 2.46 -24.79 8.35
C LEU A 21 2.84 -26.25 8.10
N HIS A 22 3.28 -26.58 6.89
CA HIS A 22 3.85 -27.89 6.57
C HIS A 22 5.04 -28.24 7.49
N SER A 23 5.94 -27.28 7.75
CA SER A 23 7.08 -27.49 8.67
C SER A 23 6.68 -27.67 10.15
N TYR A 24 5.43 -27.38 10.51
CA TYR A 24 4.87 -27.55 11.86
C TYR A 24 4.04 -28.85 12.00
N GLY A 25 4.09 -29.77 11.04
CA GLY A 25 3.48 -31.10 11.16
C GLY A 25 2.06 -31.23 10.57
N PHE A 26 1.59 -30.21 9.84
CA PHE A 26 0.37 -30.34 9.02
C PHE A 26 0.71 -30.96 7.67
N GLU A 27 0.89 -32.28 7.66
CA GLU A 27 1.33 -33.06 6.49
C GLU A 27 0.34 -33.00 5.29
N GLY A 28 -0.93 -32.68 5.52
CA GLY A 28 -1.95 -32.52 4.47
C GLY A 28 -1.99 -31.15 3.78
N LEU A 29 -1.23 -30.16 4.26
CA LEU A 29 -1.17 -28.80 3.70
C LEU A 29 0.13 -28.61 2.90
N SER A 30 0.24 -29.28 1.75
CA SER A 30 1.31 -29.02 0.80
C SER A 30 1.00 -27.75 -0.03
N SER A 31 1.98 -27.25 -0.78
CA SER A 31 1.75 -26.16 -1.75
C SER A 31 0.75 -26.52 -2.85
N GLU A 32 0.47 -27.81 -3.07
CA GLU A 32 -0.52 -28.27 -4.06
C GLU A 32 -1.96 -28.11 -3.54
N ALA A 33 -2.13 -28.03 -2.22
CA ALA A 33 -3.43 -27.78 -1.59
C ALA A 33 -3.85 -26.30 -1.66
N LEU A 34 -2.95 -25.39 -2.08
CA LEU A 34 -3.22 -23.96 -2.17
C LEU A 34 -3.08 -23.46 -3.60
N ASN A 35 -4.23 -23.10 -4.20
CA ASN A 35 -4.28 -22.40 -5.48
C ASN A 35 -4.55 -20.91 -5.25
N VAL A 36 -3.56 -20.06 -5.52
CA VAL A 36 -3.71 -18.60 -5.41
C VAL A 36 -3.85 -17.99 -6.79
N THR A 37 -4.96 -17.29 -7.04
CA THR A 37 -5.16 -16.47 -8.24
C THR A 37 -5.17 -14.99 -7.89
N LEU A 38 -4.24 -14.22 -8.47
CA LEU A 38 -4.20 -12.76 -8.36
C LEU A 38 -4.81 -12.13 -9.61
N VAL A 39 -5.92 -11.42 -9.45
CA VAL A 39 -6.66 -10.79 -10.56
C VAL A 39 -6.46 -9.27 -10.55
N GLU A 40 -6.09 -8.70 -11.69
CA GLU A 40 -5.87 -7.27 -11.93
C GLU A 40 -6.54 -6.83 -13.24
N ALA A 41 -7.30 -5.73 -13.19
CA ALA A 41 -8.05 -5.23 -14.35
C ALA A 41 -7.14 -4.53 -15.37
N GLY A 42 -6.05 -3.90 -14.93
CA GLY A 42 -5.07 -3.24 -15.79
C GLY A 42 -4.09 -4.21 -16.45
N GLU A 43 -3.21 -3.67 -17.30
CA GLU A 43 -2.26 -4.48 -18.08
C GLU A 43 -1.18 -5.16 -17.23
N ARG A 44 -0.90 -4.62 -16.04
CA ARG A 44 0.20 -5.06 -15.17
C ARG A 44 -0.13 -4.87 -13.69
N ILE A 45 0.41 -5.76 -12.86
CA ILE A 45 0.45 -5.58 -11.41
C ILE A 45 1.42 -4.45 -11.04
N LEU A 46 1.23 -3.87 -9.86
CA LEU A 46 2.00 -2.73 -9.34
C LEU A 46 2.09 -1.58 -10.37
N PRO A 47 0.96 -1.10 -10.92
CA PRO A 47 0.98 -0.15 -12.04
C PRO A 47 1.60 1.20 -11.67
N ALA A 48 1.73 1.51 -10.38
CA ALA A 48 2.42 2.70 -9.90
C ALA A 48 3.96 2.58 -9.85
N LEU A 49 4.51 1.38 -10.11
CA LEU A 49 5.96 1.14 -10.20
C LEU A 49 6.42 1.14 -11.66
N PRO A 50 7.72 1.28 -11.95
CA PRO A 50 8.24 1.12 -13.30
C PRO A 50 7.92 -0.26 -13.93
N PRO A 51 7.66 -0.36 -15.26
CA PRO A 51 7.30 -1.62 -15.93
C PRO A 51 8.24 -2.78 -15.67
N ARG A 52 9.55 -2.51 -15.60
CA ARG A 52 10.57 -3.52 -15.28
C ARG A 52 10.35 -4.15 -13.91
N ILE A 53 9.99 -3.36 -12.91
CA ILE A 53 9.73 -3.83 -11.53
C ILE A 53 8.43 -4.63 -11.47
N SER A 54 7.38 -4.17 -12.14
CA SER A 54 6.14 -4.93 -12.28
C SER A 54 6.37 -6.30 -12.95
N GLY A 55 7.19 -6.34 -14.00
CA GLY A 55 7.54 -7.58 -14.70
C GLY A 55 8.31 -8.55 -13.80
N ALA A 56 9.31 -8.06 -13.08
CA ALA A 56 10.05 -8.87 -12.11
C ALA A 56 9.12 -9.45 -11.02
N ALA A 57 8.25 -8.62 -10.43
CA ALA A 57 7.28 -9.07 -9.43
C ALA A 57 6.30 -10.11 -10.00
N HIS A 58 5.85 -9.94 -11.24
CA HIS A 58 4.98 -10.90 -11.91
C HIS A 58 5.69 -12.26 -12.04
N SER A 59 6.90 -12.28 -12.60
CA SER A 59 7.68 -13.51 -12.77
C SER A 59 7.95 -14.22 -11.45
N GLU A 60 8.24 -13.47 -10.37
CA GLU A 60 8.45 -14.05 -9.05
C GLU A 60 7.17 -14.67 -8.47
N LEU A 61 6.01 -14.00 -8.59
CA LEU A 61 4.73 -14.57 -8.17
C LEU A 61 4.41 -15.86 -8.96
N THR A 62 4.63 -15.87 -10.27
CA THR A 62 4.41 -17.06 -11.10
C THR A 62 5.33 -18.21 -10.67
N LYS A 63 6.61 -17.95 -10.36
CA LYS A 63 7.52 -18.98 -9.84
C LYS A 63 7.08 -19.54 -8.48
N LEU A 64 6.38 -18.74 -7.66
CA LEU A 64 5.81 -19.20 -6.40
C LEU A 64 4.56 -20.09 -6.58
N GLY A 65 4.01 -20.16 -7.79
CA GLY A 65 2.78 -20.90 -8.10
C GLY A 65 1.52 -20.03 -8.12
N VAL A 66 1.64 -18.70 -8.03
CA VAL A 66 0.49 -17.80 -8.13
C VAL A 66 0.07 -17.66 -9.59
N ARG A 67 -1.21 -17.94 -9.89
CA ARG A 67 -1.83 -17.63 -11.19
C ARG A 67 -2.12 -16.14 -11.25
N VAL A 68 -1.32 -15.38 -12.00
CA VAL A 68 -1.50 -13.92 -12.16
C VAL A 68 -2.31 -13.65 -13.42
N LEU A 69 -3.49 -13.07 -13.25
CA LEU A 69 -4.40 -12.67 -14.33
C LEU A 69 -4.44 -11.15 -14.43
N THR A 70 -3.81 -10.60 -15.46
CA THR A 70 -3.91 -9.17 -15.82
C THR A 70 -4.88 -8.98 -16.97
N LYS A 71 -5.34 -7.73 -17.20
CA LYS A 71 -6.41 -7.42 -18.16
C LYS A 71 -7.71 -8.17 -17.86
N THR A 72 -7.91 -8.57 -16.61
CA THR A 72 -9.06 -9.37 -16.18
C THR A 72 -9.90 -8.54 -15.22
N MET A 73 -10.99 -7.99 -15.73
CA MET A 73 -11.93 -7.19 -14.93
C MET A 73 -13.00 -8.10 -14.32
N VAL A 74 -13.09 -8.13 -12.99
CA VAL A 74 -14.19 -8.81 -12.29
C VAL A 74 -15.43 -7.92 -12.29
N THR A 75 -16.59 -8.50 -12.61
CA THR A 75 -17.88 -7.80 -12.69
C THR A 75 -18.80 -8.15 -11.53
N SER A 76 -18.72 -9.38 -11.02
CA SER A 76 -19.46 -9.82 -9.83
C SER A 76 -18.71 -10.93 -9.09
N ALA A 77 -19.08 -11.11 -7.83
CA ALA A 77 -18.64 -12.22 -6.99
C ALA A 77 -19.89 -12.91 -6.43
N ASP A 78 -19.87 -14.24 -6.40
CA ASP A 78 -20.87 -15.06 -5.73
C ASP A 78 -20.19 -16.02 -4.76
N LYS A 79 -20.97 -16.85 -4.06
CA LYS A 79 -20.45 -17.76 -3.03
C LYS A 79 -19.41 -18.78 -3.53
N ASN A 80 -19.32 -19.01 -4.83
CA ASN A 80 -18.47 -20.03 -5.44
C ASN A 80 -17.27 -19.42 -6.18
N GLY A 81 -17.26 -18.11 -6.45
CA GLY A 81 -16.17 -17.49 -7.20
C GLY A 81 -16.48 -16.13 -7.82
N LEU A 82 -15.68 -15.78 -8.83
CA LEU A 82 -15.67 -14.48 -9.49
C LEU A 82 -16.07 -14.60 -10.95
N ASN A 83 -16.96 -13.72 -11.40
CA ASN A 83 -17.32 -13.57 -12.81
C ASN A 83 -16.49 -12.44 -13.42
N THR A 84 -15.85 -12.71 -14.55
CA THR A 84 -15.09 -11.70 -15.29
C THR A 84 -15.94 -11.06 -16.38
N LYS A 85 -15.51 -9.88 -16.84
CA LYS A 85 -16.15 -9.15 -17.93
C LYS A 85 -16.15 -9.94 -19.25
N ASP A 86 -15.14 -10.77 -19.45
CA ASP A 86 -14.97 -11.59 -20.66
C ASP A 86 -15.73 -12.92 -20.57
N GLY A 87 -16.49 -13.15 -19.49
CA GLY A 87 -17.33 -14.33 -19.31
C GLY A 87 -16.63 -15.53 -18.66
N GLU A 88 -15.34 -15.42 -18.32
CA GLU A 88 -14.64 -16.45 -17.52
C GLU A 88 -15.17 -16.45 -16.08
N PHE A 89 -15.43 -17.65 -15.55
CA PHE A 89 -15.71 -17.88 -14.14
C PHE A 89 -14.45 -18.40 -13.43
N ILE A 90 -14.02 -17.73 -12.37
CA ILE A 90 -12.86 -18.09 -11.56
C ILE A 90 -13.35 -18.68 -10.23
N PRO A 91 -13.31 -20.00 -10.03
CA PRO A 91 -13.75 -20.63 -8.78
C PRO A 91 -12.81 -20.25 -7.63
N ALA A 92 -13.38 -19.97 -6.45
CA ALA A 92 -12.60 -19.66 -5.25
C ALA A 92 -13.38 -19.95 -3.96
N ASP A 93 -12.76 -20.67 -3.03
CA ASP A 93 -13.29 -20.87 -1.68
C ASP A 93 -13.10 -19.63 -0.78
N LEU A 94 -12.05 -18.84 -1.05
CA LEU A 94 -11.73 -17.60 -0.35
C LEU A 94 -11.49 -16.48 -1.35
N MET A 95 -12.30 -15.42 -1.26
CA MET A 95 -12.16 -14.22 -2.08
C MET A 95 -11.73 -13.04 -1.21
N VAL A 96 -10.55 -12.49 -1.49
CA VAL A 96 -10.03 -11.31 -0.79
C VAL A 96 -10.03 -10.11 -1.72
N TRP A 97 -10.65 -9.01 -1.31
CA TRP A 97 -10.71 -7.75 -2.05
C TRP A 97 -9.65 -6.77 -1.54
N ALA A 98 -8.68 -6.44 -2.39
CA ALA A 98 -7.57 -5.52 -2.11
C ALA A 98 -7.46 -4.41 -3.18
N ALA A 99 -8.54 -4.18 -3.94
CA ALA A 99 -8.56 -3.25 -5.08
C ALA A 99 -9.38 -2.00 -4.77
N GLY A 100 -8.81 -0.82 -5.01
CA GLY A 100 -9.55 0.43 -4.88
C GLY A 100 -9.92 0.77 -3.43
N ILE A 101 -10.04 2.07 -3.17
CA ILE A 101 -10.52 2.58 -1.89
C ILE A 101 -11.59 3.63 -2.15
N LYS A 102 -12.47 3.79 -1.17
CA LYS A 102 -13.50 4.82 -1.15
C LYS A 102 -13.53 5.40 0.26
N ALA A 103 -13.63 6.71 0.39
CA ALA A 103 -13.90 7.30 1.70
C ALA A 103 -15.31 6.89 2.17
N PRO A 104 -15.55 6.81 3.48
CA PRO A 104 -16.83 6.37 4.04
C PRO A 104 -18.05 7.12 3.48
N ASP A 105 -19.21 6.47 3.44
CA ASP A 105 -20.42 7.06 2.84
C ASP A 105 -20.89 8.35 3.51
N PHE A 106 -20.74 8.45 4.84
CA PHE A 106 -21.11 9.66 5.59
C PHE A 106 -20.27 10.89 5.22
N MET A 107 -19.12 10.72 4.58
CA MET A 107 -18.28 11.82 4.13
C MET A 107 -18.90 12.55 2.93
N LYS A 108 -19.74 11.86 2.15
CA LYS A 108 -20.35 12.46 0.96
C LYS A 108 -21.15 13.69 1.35
N ASP A 109 -20.76 14.83 0.80
CA ASP A 109 -21.38 16.13 1.04
C ASP A 109 -21.50 16.49 2.54
N ILE A 110 -20.60 15.96 3.38
CA ILE A 110 -20.63 16.15 4.83
C ILE A 110 -20.59 17.63 5.19
N GLY A 111 -21.62 18.11 5.89
CA GLY A 111 -21.75 19.52 6.25
C GLY A 111 -21.79 20.48 5.06
N GLY A 112 -22.14 20.01 3.86
CA GLY A 112 -22.14 20.81 2.63
C GLY A 112 -20.76 21.01 2.00
N LEU A 113 -19.73 20.30 2.47
CA LEU A 113 -18.39 20.33 1.88
C LEU A 113 -18.35 19.59 0.54
N GLU A 114 -17.48 20.04 -0.36
CA GLU A 114 -17.33 19.43 -1.68
C GLU A 114 -16.65 18.05 -1.57
N THR A 115 -17.25 17.03 -2.20
CA THR A 115 -16.64 15.70 -2.30
C THR A 115 -16.55 15.20 -3.73
N ASN A 116 -15.55 14.37 -4.01
CA ASN A 116 -15.41 13.70 -5.30
C ASN A 116 -16.25 12.40 -5.37
N ARG A 117 -16.21 11.70 -6.51
CA ARG A 117 -16.98 10.45 -6.74
C ARG A 117 -16.69 9.29 -5.77
N ILE A 118 -15.56 9.33 -5.06
CA ILE A 118 -15.19 8.34 -4.04
C ILE A 118 -15.27 8.92 -2.62
N ASN A 119 -16.07 9.98 -2.43
CA ASN A 119 -16.39 10.65 -1.18
C ASN A 119 -15.19 11.34 -0.48
N GLN A 120 -14.10 11.62 -1.20
CA GLN A 120 -13.00 12.39 -0.63
C GLN A 120 -13.32 13.88 -0.67
N LEU A 121 -12.99 14.61 0.40
CA LEU A 121 -13.12 16.07 0.47
C LEU A 121 -12.18 16.73 -0.54
N VAL A 122 -12.71 17.60 -1.37
CA VAL A 122 -11.89 18.38 -2.31
C VAL A 122 -11.17 19.47 -1.51
N VAL A 123 -9.86 19.54 -1.68
CA VAL A 123 -9.00 20.48 -0.95
C VAL A 123 -8.16 21.33 -1.89
N GLU A 124 -7.88 22.54 -1.46
CA GLU A 124 -6.89 23.44 -2.03
C GLU A 124 -5.45 22.91 -1.82
N PRO A 125 -4.44 23.43 -2.54
CA PRO A 125 -3.04 23.09 -2.29
C PRO A 125 -2.58 23.37 -0.84
N THR A 126 -3.26 24.25 -0.10
CA THR A 126 -3.01 24.52 1.33
C THR A 126 -3.58 23.46 2.27
N LEU A 127 -4.28 22.45 1.75
CA LEU A 127 -4.99 21.36 2.45
C LEU A 127 -6.28 21.79 3.17
N GLN A 128 -6.74 23.00 2.91
CA GLN A 128 -8.06 23.49 3.32
C GLN A 128 -9.12 22.97 2.35
N THR A 129 -10.34 22.73 2.84
CA THR A 129 -11.45 22.41 1.94
C THR A 129 -11.78 23.58 1.03
N THR A 130 -12.32 23.31 -0.15
CA THR A 130 -12.68 24.35 -1.14
C THR A 130 -13.84 25.25 -0.70
N ARG A 131 -14.63 24.82 0.29
CA ARG A 131 -15.85 25.53 0.74
C ARG A 131 -15.71 26.18 2.12
N ASP A 132 -14.86 25.65 2.99
CA ASP A 132 -14.59 26.23 4.31
C ASP A 132 -13.06 26.30 4.58
N PRO A 133 -12.47 27.50 4.67
CA PRO A 133 -11.04 27.66 4.92
C PRO A 133 -10.63 27.29 6.35
N ASN A 134 -11.56 27.05 7.28
CA ASN A 134 -11.23 26.61 8.63
C ASN A 134 -11.20 25.08 8.76
N ILE A 135 -11.63 24.36 7.72
CA ILE A 135 -11.65 22.90 7.71
C ILE A 135 -10.49 22.41 6.84
N PHE A 136 -9.67 21.52 7.40
CA PHE A 136 -8.57 20.88 6.72
C PHE A 136 -8.87 19.38 6.55
N ALA A 137 -8.44 18.80 5.43
CA ALA A 137 -8.51 17.36 5.20
C ALA A 137 -7.16 16.85 4.69
N ILE A 138 -6.73 15.68 5.20
CA ILE A 138 -5.44 15.07 4.86
C ILE A 138 -5.57 13.56 4.72
N GLY A 139 -4.60 12.94 4.03
CA GLY A 139 -4.57 11.49 3.83
C GLY A 139 -5.68 11.03 2.89
N ASP A 140 -6.14 9.80 3.08
CA ASP A 140 -7.02 9.11 2.12
C ASP A 140 -8.43 9.71 2.03
N CYS A 141 -8.84 10.56 2.99
CA CYS A 141 -10.11 11.28 2.91
C CYS A 141 -10.04 12.57 2.09
N ALA A 142 -8.85 12.99 1.63
CA ALA A 142 -8.64 14.25 0.92
C ALA A 142 -8.30 14.03 -0.56
N SER A 143 -9.00 14.74 -1.43
CA SER A 143 -8.76 14.80 -2.87
C SER A 143 -7.83 16.00 -3.14
N CYS A 144 -6.55 15.84 -2.86
CA CYS A 144 -5.55 16.90 -3.03
C CYS A 144 -5.02 16.95 -4.48
N PRO A 145 -5.15 18.08 -5.20
CA PRO A 145 -4.61 18.22 -6.54
C PRO A 145 -3.08 18.27 -6.53
N GLN A 146 -2.46 17.80 -7.61
CA GLN A 146 -1.02 17.94 -7.84
C GLN A 146 -0.76 19.03 -8.90
N PRO A 147 0.34 19.82 -8.79
CA PRO A 147 0.71 20.80 -9.80
C PRO A 147 0.93 20.20 -11.20
N SER A 148 1.35 18.94 -11.27
CA SER A 148 1.54 18.19 -12.52
C SER A 148 0.24 17.69 -13.15
N GLY A 149 -0.92 17.98 -12.54
CA GLY A 149 -2.20 17.37 -12.87
C GLY A 149 -2.47 16.07 -12.09
N GLY A 150 -3.75 15.72 -11.99
CA GLY A 150 -4.22 14.60 -11.19
C GLY A 150 -4.23 14.87 -9.69
N PHE A 151 -4.40 13.81 -8.90
CA PHE A 151 -4.53 13.86 -7.44
C PHE A 151 -3.40 13.10 -6.76
N VAL A 152 -3.08 13.48 -5.53
CA VAL A 152 -2.06 12.81 -4.71
C VAL A 152 -2.53 11.38 -4.43
N PRO A 153 -1.67 10.35 -4.63
CA PRO A 153 -2.08 8.96 -4.42
C PRO A 153 -2.32 8.65 -2.93
N PRO A 154 -3.27 7.74 -2.61
CA PRO A 154 -3.57 7.34 -1.25
C PRO A 154 -2.45 6.46 -0.70
N ARG A 155 -1.46 7.10 -0.07
CA ARG A 155 -0.26 6.46 0.47
C ARG A 155 0.03 7.01 1.85
N ALA A 156 0.52 6.15 2.74
CA ALA A 156 0.96 6.57 4.08
C ALA A 156 2.01 7.69 4.03
N GLN A 157 2.96 7.65 3.07
CA GLN A 157 3.93 8.73 2.89
C GLN A 157 3.28 10.07 2.51
N ALA A 158 2.22 10.05 1.71
CA ALA A 158 1.48 11.25 1.35
C ALA A 158 0.72 11.81 2.55
N ALA A 159 0.01 10.95 3.30
CA ALA A 159 -0.68 11.34 4.52
C ALA A 159 0.28 11.97 5.56
N HIS A 160 1.48 11.40 5.72
CA HIS A 160 2.51 11.94 6.62
C HIS A 160 3.03 13.33 6.16
N GLN A 161 3.31 13.49 4.87
CA GLN A 161 3.73 14.79 4.33
C GLN A 161 2.61 15.83 4.43
N MET A 162 1.36 15.44 4.16
CA MET A 162 0.19 16.29 4.33
C MET A 162 0.01 16.71 5.79
N ALA A 163 0.16 15.80 6.75
CA ALA A 163 0.08 16.11 8.17
C ALA A 163 1.12 17.17 8.57
N SER A 164 2.37 16.99 8.12
CA SER A 164 3.46 17.95 8.38
C SER A 164 3.16 19.33 7.80
N ARG A 165 2.61 19.39 6.58
CA ARG A 165 2.24 20.66 5.95
C ARG A 165 1.01 21.31 6.61
N CYS A 166 -0.02 20.52 6.90
CA CYS A 166 -1.24 20.97 7.55
C CYS A 166 -0.94 21.58 8.92
N TYR A 167 -0.12 20.93 9.74
CA TYR A 167 0.37 21.49 11.01
C TYR A 167 1.02 22.88 10.84
N ALA A 168 1.94 23.01 9.88
CA ALA A 168 2.61 24.29 9.63
C ALA A 168 1.64 25.37 9.13
N ASN A 169 0.64 25.00 8.32
CA ASN A 169 -0.36 25.92 7.80
C ASN A 169 -1.36 26.37 8.88
N ILE A 170 -1.81 25.47 9.75
CA ILE A 170 -2.66 25.83 10.90
C ILE A 170 -1.94 26.84 11.81
N LEU A 171 -0.66 26.59 12.13
CA LEU A 171 0.14 27.54 12.92
C LEU A 171 0.34 28.88 12.23
N ALA A 172 0.52 28.88 10.90
CA ALA A 172 0.63 30.12 10.13
C ALA A 172 -0.69 30.91 10.21
N GLN A 173 -1.83 30.25 9.98
CA GLN A 173 -3.15 30.86 10.04
C GLN A 173 -3.44 31.47 11.42
N LEU A 174 -3.17 30.75 12.51
CA LEU A 174 -3.35 31.24 13.88
C LEU A 174 -2.50 32.47 14.21
N LYS A 175 -1.36 32.64 13.53
CA LYS A 175 -0.45 33.79 13.69
C LYS A 175 -0.71 34.91 12.69
N GLY A 176 -1.76 34.81 11.87
CA GLY A 176 -2.03 35.76 10.78
C GLY A 176 -0.99 35.73 9.66
N GLY A 177 -0.21 34.65 9.56
CA GLY A 177 0.81 34.45 8.54
C GLY A 177 0.27 33.73 7.30
N ASN A 178 1.09 33.70 6.24
CA ASN A 178 0.74 33.07 4.97
C ASN A 178 0.97 31.56 5.02
N MET A 179 -0.05 30.80 4.58
CA MET A 179 0.05 29.35 4.37
C MET A 179 0.89 29.02 3.13
N LYS A 180 1.44 27.80 3.10
CA LYS A 180 2.24 27.30 1.98
C LYS A 180 1.56 26.11 1.31
N PRO A 181 1.72 25.92 0.00
CA PRO A 181 1.17 24.76 -0.67
C PRO A 181 1.89 23.48 -0.22
N TYR A 182 1.12 22.39 -0.19
CA TYR A 182 1.61 21.03 -0.17
C TYR A 182 2.04 20.63 -1.59
N VAL A 183 3.25 20.07 -1.71
CA VAL A 183 3.74 19.48 -2.95
C VAL A 183 4.20 18.07 -2.61
N TYR A 184 3.52 17.08 -3.18
CA TYR A 184 3.86 15.67 -2.96
C TYR A 184 5.26 15.37 -3.49
N LYS A 185 6.07 14.73 -2.66
CA LYS A 185 7.37 14.19 -3.04
C LYS A 185 7.31 12.68 -2.90
N ASP A 186 7.40 11.95 -4.01
CA ASP A 186 7.48 10.49 -3.95
C ASP A 186 8.87 10.09 -3.45
N HIS A 187 8.93 9.46 -2.27
CA HIS A 187 10.16 8.91 -1.71
C HIS A 187 10.45 7.47 -2.19
N GLY A 188 9.74 7.01 -3.22
CA GLY A 188 9.80 5.65 -3.72
C GLY A 188 8.76 4.75 -3.07
N SER A 189 8.80 3.48 -3.47
CA SER A 189 7.87 2.46 -2.98
C SER A 189 8.58 1.12 -2.92
N LEU A 190 8.27 0.35 -1.89
CA LEU A 190 8.82 -0.98 -1.67
C LEU A 190 7.67 -1.96 -1.59
N VAL A 191 7.82 -3.08 -2.27
CA VAL A 191 6.87 -4.17 -2.22
C VAL A 191 7.61 -5.44 -1.80
N SER A 192 7.14 -6.08 -0.74
CA SER A 192 7.73 -7.29 -0.20
C SER A 192 7.16 -8.54 -0.89
N LEU A 193 7.99 -9.34 -1.55
CA LEU A 193 7.58 -10.65 -2.09
C LEU A 193 8.01 -11.76 -1.13
N SER A 194 7.70 -11.58 0.16
CA SER A 194 8.03 -12.50 1.24
C SER A 194 9.54 -12.83 1.34
N LYS A 195 9.89 -14.06 1.76
CA LYS A 195 11.28 -14.55 1.88
C LYS A 195 12.02 -14.68 0.55
N PHE A 196 11.33 -14.59 -0.59
CA PHE A 196 11.86 -15.02 -1.89
C PHE A 196 12.50 -13.87 -2.67
N SER A 197 12.02 -12.64 -2.52
CA SER A 197 12.70 -11.43 -2.96
C SER A 197 12.01 -10.20 -2.36
N THR A 198 12.75 -9.12 -2.12
CA THR A 198 12.15 -7.80 -1.89
C THR A 198 12.52 -6.97 -3.09
N VAL A 199 11.53 -6.48 -3.83
CA VAL A 199 11.74 -5.65 -5.02
C VAL A 199 11.32 -4.22 -4.67
N GLY A 200 12.28 -3.31 -4.73
CA GLY A 200 12.08 -1.91 -4.34
C GLY A 200 12.46 -0.94 -5.46
N SER A 201 11.72 0.17 -5.55
CA SER A 201 12.12 1.33 -6.35
C SER A 201 12.40 2.51 -5.41
N LEU A 202 13.64 3.01 -5.44
CA LEU A 202 14.00 4.30 -4.84
C LEU A 202 13.89 5.39 -5.90
N MET A 203 13.15 6.47 -5.62
CA MET A 203 13.11 7.69 -6.44
C MET A 203 13.34 8.90 -5.54
N GLY A 204 14.27 9.78 -5.92
CA GLY A 204 14.58 11.01 -5.17
C GLY A 204 15.57 11.93 -5.89
N ASN A 205 15.51 13.23 -5.59
CA ASN A 205 16.21 14.32 -6.31
C ASN A 205 17.75 14.28 -6.29
N LEU A 206 18.37 13.39 -5.51
CA LEU A 206 19.83 13.32 -5.40
C LEU A 206 20.47 12.37 -6.41
N MET A 207 19.69 11.49 -7.06
CA MET A 207 20.20 10.55 -8.05
C MET A 207 19.26 10.49 -9.25
N ARG A 208 19.79 10.82 -10.44
CA ARG A 208 19.07 10.75 -11.73
C ARG A 208 18.74 9.29 -12.08
N GLY A 209 17.60 8.78 -11.62
CA GLY A 209 17.02 7.51 -12.08
C GLY A 209 16.38 6.65 -10.98
N SER A 210 15.51 5.72 -11.40
CA SER A 210 14.97 4.68 -10.51
C SER A 210 16.03 3.59 -10.30
N MET A 211 16.56 3.46 -9.08
CA MET A 211 17.48 2.36 -8.75
C MET A 211 16.66 1.17 -8.23
N MET A 212 16.82 0.02 -8.88
CA MET A 212 16.25 -1.24 -8.41
C MET A 212 17.12 -1.74 -7.28
N VAL A 213 16.55 -1.79 -6.08
CA VAL A 213 17.22 -2.40 -4.94
C VAL A 213 16.60 -3.78 -4.78
N GLU A 214 17.41 -4.83 -4.89
CA GLU A 214 16.99 -6.21 -4.71
C GLU A 214 17.61 -6.82 -3.45
N GLY A 215 16.96 -7.85 -2.91
CA GLY A 215 17.52 -8.69 -1.86
C GLY A 215 17.75 -7.98 -0.53
N ARG A 216 18.93 -8.18 0.08
CA ARG A 216 19.25 -7.70 1.45
C ARG A 216 19.20 -6.18 1.59
N ILE A 217 19.58 -5.46 0.54
CA ILE A 217 19.56 -3.99 0.54
C ILE A 217 18.11 -3.49 0.49
N ALA A 218 17.24 -4.11 -0.31
CA ALA A 218 15.83 -3.74 -0.41
C ALA A 218 15.11 -3.97 0.92
N ARG A 219 15.46 -5.07 1.60
CA ARG A 219 14.99 -5.36 2.95
C ARG A 219 15.46 -4.34 3.98
N MET A 220 16.71 -3.87 3.88
CA MET A 220 17.21 -2.79 4.74
C MET A 220 16.46 -1.48 4.49
N VAL A 221 16.19 -1.12 3.24
CA VAL A 221 15.39 0.07 2.90
C VAL A 221 13.96 -0.09 3.42
N TYR A 222 13.36 -1.28 3.31
CA TYR A 222 12.01 -1.57 3.83
C TYR A 222 11.93 -1.41 5.33
N ILE A 223 12.87 -2.02 6.04
CA ILE A 223 12.98 -1.85 7.48
C ILE A 223 13.22 -0.37 7.79
N SER A 224 14.10 0.33 7.07
CA SER A 224 14.38 1.75 7.30
C SER A 224 13.15 2.65 7.15
N LEU A 225 12.35 2.49 6.08
CA LEU A 225 11.10 3.23 5.87
C LEU A 225 10.09 2.94 7.00
N TYR A 226 9.93 1.67 7.37
CA TYR A 226 9.08 1.27 8.49
C TYR A 226 9.56 1.89 9.81
N ARG A 227 10.87 1.99 10.02
CA ARG A 227 11.46 2.56 11.24
C ARG A 227 11.36 4.07 11.27
N MET A 228 11.49 4.77 10.13
CA MET A 228 11.18 6.20 10.05
C MET A 228 9.72 6.47 10.43
N HIS A 229 8.78 5.62 10.01
CA HIS A 229 7.40 5.72 10.43
C HIS A 229 7.23 5.52 11.95
N GLN A 230 7.89 4.52 12.55
CA GLN A 230 7.88 4.33 14.00
C GLN A 230 8.49 5.52 14.76
N ILE A 231 9.59 6.10 14.25
CA ILE A 231 10.21 7.30 14.82
C ILE A 231 9.23 8.48 14.78
N ALA A 232 8.49 8.65 13.69
CA ALA A 232 7.50 9.70 13.58
C ALA A 232 6.35 9.56 14.61
N LEU A 233 5.95 8.33 14.94
CA LEU A 233 4.87 8.05 15.89
C LEU A 233 5.31 8.01 17.36
N HIS A 234 6.54 7.59 17.63
CA HIS A 234 6.99 7.21 18.97
C HIS A 234 8.26 7.92 19.43
N GLY A 235 8.87 8.73 18.56
CA GLY A 235 10.18 9.33 18.78
C GLY A 235 11.32 8.30 18.69
N TYR A 236 12.54 8.82 18.74
CA TYR A 236 13.76 8.04 18.54
C TYR A 236 13.99 7.00 19.65
N ILE A 237 13.81 7.39 20.92
CA ILE A 237 14.10 6.53 22.09
C ILE A 237 13.21 5.28 22.09
N LYS A 238 11.89 5.47 21.98
CA LYS A 238 10.93 4.36 22.02
C LYS A 238 11.05 3.44 20.81
N THR A 239 11.38 3.99 19.63
CA THR A 239 11.66 3.17 18.44
C THR A 239 12.93 2.34 18.61
N GLY A 240 13.99 2.89 19.22
CA GLY A 240 15.21 2.15 19.56
C GLY A 240 14.93 0.98 20.51
N LEU A 241 14.12 1.20 21.55
CA LEU A 241 13.68 0.13 22.46
C LEU A 241 12.86 -0.95 21.73
N MET A 242 11.91 -0.57 20.86
CA MET A 242 11.15 -1.54 20.06
C MET A 242 12.03 -2.34 19.09
N MET A 243 13.09 -1.74 18.56
CA MET A 243 14.08 -2.46 17.74
C MET A 243 14.81 -3.51 18.56
N LEU A 244 15.29 -3.14 19.75
CA LEU A 244 16.05 -4.03 20.65
C LEU A 244 15.17 -5.21 21.10
N VAL A 245 13.95 -4.92 21.55
CA VAL A 245 12.94 -5.94 21.91
C VAL A 245 12.57 -6.81 20.72
N GLY A 246 12.41 -6.24 19.52
CA GLY A 246 12.12 -7.00 18.30
C GLY A 246 13.27 -7.92 17.90
N GLY A 247 14.52 -7.51 18.08
CA GLY A 247 15.71 -8.32 17.85
C GLY A 247 15.75 -9.52 18.79
N ILE A 248 15.55 -9.29 20.09
CA ILE A 248 15.50 -10.34 21.12
C ILE A 248 14.33 -11.31 20.85
N ASN A 249 13.13 -10.81 20.59
CA ASN A 249 11.96 -11.64 20.32
C ASN A 249 12.10 -12.48 19.04
N ARG A 250 12.86 -12.01 18.04
CA ARG A 250 13.11 -12.78 16.81
C ARG A 250 13.99 -14.01 17.05
N VAL A 251 14.81 -13.98 18.10
CA VAL A 251 15.65 -15.10 18.53
C VAL A 251 14.86 -16.05 19.43
N ILE A 252 13.94 -15.52 20.25
CA ILE A 252 13.31 -16.27 21.34
C ILE A 252 11.92 -16.81 21.00
N ARG A 253 11.13 -16.16 20.12
CA ARG A 253 9.74 -16.58 19.85
C ARG A 253 9.60 -17.40 18.55
N PRO A 254 8.79 -18.48 18.56
CA PRO A 254 8.43 -19.19 17.34
C PRO A 254 7.73 -18.25 16.35
N ARG A 255 7.99 -18.43 15.06
CA ARG A 255 7.55 -17.50 13.98
C ARG A 255 6.05 -17.51 13.74
N LEU A 256 5.34 -18.52 14.23
CA LEU A 256 3.89 -18.66 14.18
C LEU A 256 3.36 -18.79 15.59
N LYS A 257 2.40 -17.93 15.94
CA LYS A 257 1.50 -18.16 17.08
C LYS A 257 0.30 -18.91 16.53
N LEU A 258 0.26 -20.22 16.73
CA LEU A 258 -0.96 -21.00 16.62
C LEU A 258 -1.71 -20.81 17.95
N HIS A 259 -2.92 -20.24 17.88
CA HIS A 259 -3.88 -20.23 18.98
C HIS A 259 -4.92 -21.29 18.69
#